data_AF-A0ABD5F351-F1
#
_entry.id   AF-A0ABD5F351-F1
#
_cell.length_a   1.000
_cell.length_b   1.000
_cell.length_c   1.000
_cell.angle_alpha   90.00
_cell.angle_beta   90.00
_cell.angle_gamma   90.00
#
_symmetry.space_group_name_H-M   'P 1'
#
loop_
_entity.id
_entity.type
_entity.pdbx_description
1 polymer ?
#
loop_
_entity_poly.entity_id
_entity_poly.type
_entity_poly.pdbx_seq_one_letter_code
_entity_poly.pdbx_strand_id
1 'polypeptide(L)'
;PNSGSARKEFETNPNADAWITWLDWAISNPDIGDIVHISPSNTIWRDMNITVRKNAPEEVNNFATWLQSGNADKIFYKYGWIKNN
;
A
#
# COMPACT_ATOMS: atom_id res chain seq x y z
N PRO A 1 1.84 12.34 12.05
CA PRO A 1 2.63 11.12 11.75
C PRO A 1 2.08 10.41 10.50
N ASN A 2 2.94 10.10 9.53
CA ASN A 2 2.62 9.31 8.35
C ASN A 2 3.56 8.10 8.25
N SER A 3 3.28 7.15 7.35
CA SER A 3 4.11 5.95 7.17
C SER A 3 5.57 6.27 6.85
N GLY A 4 5.85 7.33 6.08
CA GLY A 4 7.21 7.78 5.78
C GLY A 4 7.98 8.23 7.01
N SER A 5 7.35 9.00 7.91
CA SER A 5 7.96 9.38 9.19
C SER A 5 8.19 8.19 10.13
N ALA A 6 7.27 7.22 10.13
CA ALA A 6 7.39 6.02 10.95
C ALA A 6 8.51 5.09 10.44
N ARG A 7 8.65 4.95 9.11
CA ARG A 7 9.80 4.26 8.50
C ARG A 7 11.13 4.85 8.95
N LYS A 8 11.27 6.18 8.87
CA LYS A 8 12.51 6.85 9.29
C LYS A 8 12.81 6.57 10.77
N GLU A 9 11.81 6.63 11.63
CA GLU A 9 11.97 6.32 13.06
C GLU A 9 12.43 4.88 13.27
N PHE A 10 11.79 3.93 12.59
CA PHE A 10 12.15 2.50 12.66
C PHE A 10 13.60 2.23 12.20
N GLU A 11 14.06 2.88 11.13
CA GLU A 11 15.42 2.71 10.62
C GLU A 11 16.50 3.39 11.48
N THR A 12 16.16 4.45 12.21
CA THR A 12 17.17 5.32 12.83
C THR A 12 17.16 5.30 14.35
N ASN A 13 16.06 4.91 14.98
CA ASN A 13 15.95 4.80 16.43
C ASN A 13 16.19 3.34 16.87
N PRO A 14 17.30 3.04 17.56
CA PRO A 14 17.60 1.68 18.02
C PRO A 14 16.62 1.14 19.07
N ASN A 15 15.73 1.98 19.62
CA ASN A 15 14.69 1.57 20.56
C ASN A 15 13.33 1.30 19.88
N ALA A 16 13.25 1.39 18.55
CA ALA A 16 12.03 1.11 17.81
C ALA A 16 12.00 -0.37 17.38
N ASP A 17 11.44 -1.24 18.21
CA ASP A 17 11.46 -2.69 17.97
C ASP A 17 10.51 -3.15 16.85
N ALA A 18 9.43 -2.41 16.60
CA ALA A 18 8.41 -2.77 15.63
C ALA A 18 7.75 -1.54 15.00
N TRP A 19 7.38 -1.67 13.72
CA TRP A 19 6.62 -0.68 12.98
C TRP A 19 5.33 -1.28 12.43
N ILE A 20 4.18 -0.86 12.98
CA ILE A 20 2.87 -1.24 12.44
C ILE A 20 2.63 -0.45 11.15
N THR A 21 2.62 -1.15 10.02
CA THR A 21 2.49 -0.58 8.67
C THR A 21 1.68 -1.49 7.75
N TRP A 22 1.55 -1.07 6.51
CA TRP A 22 0.85 -1.81 5.45
C TRP A 22 1.80 -2.77 4.72
N LEU A 23 1.26 -3.88 4.24
CA LEU A 23 2.04 -4.94 3.59
C LEU A 23 2.80 -4.45 2.35
N ASP A 24 2.25 -3.47 1.63
CA ASP A 24 2.89 -2.88 0.45
C ASP A 24 4.22 -2.20 0.78
N TRP A 25 4.37 -1.62 1.97
CA TRP A 25 5.63 -1.04 2.42
C TRP A 25 6.71 -2.09 2.58
N ALA A 26 6.39 -3.21 3.23
CA ALA A 26 7.35 -4.28 3.47
C ALA A 26 7.76 -4.97 2.17
N ILE A 27 6.82 -5.27 1.28
CA ILE A 27 7.13 -5.88 -0.03
C ILE A 27 7.96 -4.95 -0.92
N SER A 28 7.69 -3.64 -0.87
CA SER A 28 8.46 -2.65 -1.65
C SER A 28 9.86 -2.39 -1.10
N ASN A 29 10.12 -2.75 0.16
CA ASN A 29 11.39 -2.49 0.84
C ASN A 29 11.84 -3.71 1.66
N PRO A 30 12.15 -4.84 0.98
CA PRO A 30 12.40 -6.12 1.65
C PRO A 30 13.63 -6.11 2.56
N ASP A 31 14.54 -5.16 2.39
CA ASP A 31 15.81 -5.10 3.12
C ASP A 31 15.74 -4.32 4.45
N ILE A 32 14.57 -3.73 4.80
CA ILE A 32 14.42 -2.90 6.02
C ILE A 32 14.17 -3.75 7.27
N GLY A 33 13.55 -4.93 7.12
CA GLY A 33 13.23 -5.81 8.24
C GLY A 33 12.28 -6.93 7.85
N ASP A 34 12.02 -7.82 8.80
CA ASP A 34 11.18 -9.00 8.59
C ASP A 34 9.68 -8.71 8.79
N ILE A 35 8.83 -9.44 8.07
CA ILE A 35 7.37 -9.33 8.17
C ILE A 35 6.85 -10.27 9.25
N VAL A 36 6.12 -9.71 10.22
CA VAL A 36 5.34 -10.48 11.20
C VAL A 36 3.86 -10.24 10.96
N HIS A 37 3.12 -11.29 10.59
CA HIS A 37 1.69 -11.19 10.35
C HIS A 37 0.90 -11.05 11.65
N ILE A 38 0.00 -10.05 11.69
CA ILE A 38 -1.00 -9.90 12.74
C ILE A 38 -2.00 -11.06 12.64
N SER A 39 -2.47 -11.56 13.80
CA SER A 39 -3.49 -12.60 13.84
C SER A 39 -4.75 -12.18 13.06
N PRO A 40 -5.40 -13.07 12.29
CA PRO A 40 -6.53 -12.71 11.43
C PRO A 40 -7.67 -11.95 12.13
N SER A 41 -7.95 -12.25 13.40
CA SER A 41 -8.99 -11.58 14.19
C SER A 41 -8.69 -10.11 14.53
N ASN A 42 -7.43 -9.70 14.43
CA ASN A 42 -6.95 -8.36 14.75
C ASN A 42 -6.45 -7.59 13.51
N THR A 43 -6.41 -8.24 12.34
CA THR A 43 -5.96 -7.62 11.10
C THR A 43 -6.99 -6.62 10.59
N ILE A 44 -6.53 -5.40 10.29
CA ILE A 44 -7.35 -4.35 9.68
C ILE A 44 -6.96 -4.21 8.21
N TRP A 45 -7.96 -4.07 7.35
CA TRP A 45 -7.80 -3.79 5.93
C TRP A 45 -8.24 -2.36 5.62
N ARG A 46 -7.47 -1.67 4.77
CA ARG A 46 -7.84 -0.37 4.20
C ARG A 46 -7.64 -0.41 2.70
N ASP A 47 -8.46 0.36 1.99
CA ASP A 47 -8.44 0.44 0.54
C ASP A 47 -7.36 1.41 0.03
N MET A 48 -7.08 1.29 -1.27
CA MET A 48 -6.53 2.38 -2.06
C MET A 48 -7.63 2.87 -2.98
N ASN A 49 -7.81 4.18 -3.04
CA ASN A 49 -8.79 4.81 -3.91
C ASN A 49 -8.16 5.95 -4.71
N ILE A 50 -8.81 6.29 -5.82
CA ILE A 50 -8.47 7.45 -6.65
C ILE A 50 -9.71 8.30 -6.85
N THR A 51 -9.51 9.58 -7.11
CA THR A 51 -10.57 10.48 -7.56
C THR A 51 -10.10 11.25 -8.78
N VAL A 52 -10.97 11.37 -9.78
CA VAL A 52 -10.68 12.12 -11.00
C VAL A 52 -11.21 13.53 -10.86
N ARG A 53 -10.36 14.52 -11.11
CA ARG A 53 -10.76 15.93 -11.09
C ARG A 53 -11.87 16.17 -12.12
N LYS A 54 -12.84 17.04 -11.78
CA LYS A 54 -13.81 17.55 -12.76
C LYS A 54 -13.12 18.16 -13.97
N ASN A 55 -13.63 17.86 -15.18
CA ASN A 55 -13.08 18.31 -16.47
C ASN A 55 -11.61 17.92 -16.68
N ALA A 56 -11.19 16.76 -16.18
CA ALA A 56 -9.87 16.22 -16.47
C ALA A 56 -9.74 15.87 -17.98
N PRO A 57 -8.53 15.95 -18.55
CA PRO A 57 -8.25 15.46 -19.90
C PRO A 57 -8.70 14.01 -20.10
N GLU A 58 -9.01 13.63 -21.34
CA GLU A 58 -9.49 12.28 -21.67
C GLU A 58 -8.49 11.20 -21.24
N GLU A 59 -7.20 11.47 -21.36
CA GLU A 59 -6.11 10.56 -20.97
C GLU A 59 -6.16 10.20 -19.49
N VAL A 60 -6.59 11.13 -18.62
CA VAL A 60 -6.76 10.87 -17.18
C VAL A 60 -7.91 9.91 -16.93
N ASN A 61 -9.03 10.10 -17.64
CA ASN A 61 -10.19 9.20 -17.55
C ASN A 61 -9.85 7.80 -18.09
N ASN A 62 -9.07 7.73 -19.18
CA ASN A 62 -8.60 6.48 -19.75
C ASN A 62 -7.69 5.73 -18.77
N PHE A 63 -6.80 6.43 -18.08
CA PHE A 63 -5.96 5.81 -17.05
C PHE A 63 -6.76 5.32 -15.85
N ALA A 64 -7.70 6.12 -15.33
CA ALA A 64 -8.58 5.71 -14.24
C ALA A 64 -9.41 4.46 -14.61
N THR A 65 -9.91 4.40 -15.85
CA THR A 65 -10.63 3.24 -16.40
C THR A 65 -9.72 2.03 -16.51
N TRP A 66 -8.49 2.22 -16.99
CA TRP A 66 -7.51 1.13 -17.09
C TRP A 66 -7.17 0.53 -15.73
N LEU A 67 -7.01 1.36 -14.69
CA LEU A 67 -6.78 0.89 -13.31
C LEU A 67 -7.91 -0.02 -12.81
N GLN A 68 -9.14 0.18 -13.27
CA GLN A 68 -10.32 -0.60 -12.88
C GLN A 68 -10.59 -1.81 -13.81
N SER A 69 -9.93 -1.88 -14.97
CA SER A 69 -10.17 -2.91 -16.00
C SER A 69 -9.75 -4.33 -15.62
N GLY A 70 -9.05 -4.51 -14.49
CA GLY A 70 -8.45 -5.78 -14.08
C GLY A 70 -7.04 -6.02 -14.65
N ASN A 71 -6.63 -5.29 -15.69
CA ASN A 71 -5.27 -5.39 -16.23
C ASN A 71 -4.20 -4.94 -15.20
N ALA A 72 -4.53 -3.92 -14.39
CA ALA A 72 -3.64 -3.40 -13.37
C ALA A 72 -3.53 -4.33 -12.15
N ASP A 73 -4.50 -5.22 -11.92
CA ASP A 73 -4.58 -6.07 -10.71
C ASP A 73 -3.29 -6.87 -10.48
N LYS A 74 -2.69 -7.42 -11.55
CA LYS A 74 -1.43 -8.17 -11.47
C LYS A 74 -0.27 -7.34 -10.89
N ILE A 75 -0.24 -6.04 -11.19
CA ILE A 75 0.77 -5.13 -10.66
C ILE A 75 0.51 -4.89 -9.18
N PHE A 76 -0.75 -4.63 -8.80
CA PHE A 76 -1.14 -4.43 -7.41
C PHE A 76 -0.88 -5.67 -6.54
N TYR A 77 -1.19 -6.86 -7.04
CA TYR A 77 -0.95 -8.12 -6.33
C TYR A 77 0.51 -8.38 -6.05
N LYS A 78 1.42 -7.96 -6.95
CA LYS A 78 2.87 -8.03 -6.70
C LYS A 78 3.28 -7.26 -5.44
N TYR A 79 2.54 -6.23 -5.05
CA TYR A 79 2.79 -5.41 -3.87
C TYR A 79 1.86 -5.75 -2.69
N GLY A 80 1.20 -6.91 -2.72
CA GLY A 80 0.39 -7.40 -1.60
C GLY A 80 -1.00 -6.77 -1.46
N TRP A 81 -1.42 -5.97 -2.44
CA TRP A 81 -2.82 -5.56 -2.53
C TRP A 81 -3.69 -6.76 -2.90
N ILE A 82 -4.94 -6.74 -2.46
CA ILE A 82 -5.94 -7.75 -2.82
C ILE A 82 -7.19 -7.06 -3.33
N LYS A 83 -7.91 -7.75 -4.21
CA LYS A 83 -9.24 -7.33 -4.65
C LYS A 83 -10.27 -8.07 -3.82
N ASN A 84 -11.03 -7.33 -3.02
CA ASN A 84 -12.18 -7.91 -2.33
C ASN A 84 -13.34 -8.00 -3.33
N ASN A 85 -13.94 -9.19 -3.41
CA ASN A 85 -15.15 -9.45 -4.20
C ASN A 85 -16.40 -8.95 -3.47
#